data_AF-M6AFT6-F1
#
_entry.id   AF-M6AFT6-F1
#
_cell.length_a   1.000
_cell.length_b   1.000
_cell.length_c   1.000
_cell.angle_alpha   90.00
_cell.angle_beta   90.00
_cell.angle_gamma   90.00
#
_symmetry.space_group_name_H-M   'P 1'
#
loop_
_entity.id
_entity.type
_entity.pdbx_description
1 polymer ?
#
loop_
_entity_poly.entity_id
_entity_poly.type
_entity_poly.pdbx_seq_one_letter_code
_entity_poly.pdbx_strand_id
1 'polypeptide(L)'
;MAELLEKKTAIRKKRGKSGLNVAADDIFIFPIPGPTYKFLEKVWSSFVNKIVALTFTNNQPMFNYAVFEAIQDKNLKIVTSSTHFKMKEVATRIGLRDIQEFINRTLPVSIQDQDNLSAHFIREAIISVETKKRPEIVFSSLKDEKIHPNLRHLLSGTMNYAAGIPLFVKGNPIGMIWGIRRDRMSDEQREEVREQLSSFYDVVDFVVAREMDNKADPYIAKKNIEKADLHSYAKHLYYTRTGGQQHPVTSIIFDCHTYNCSYRLDASYIIPSNNGFSVSLKRFEPEKTNETGKILLLIPGFFCRRSVMDKVAREMALKYGYRVFSMDMRGRSRQTLPYNGIKEGWTIDDFIQEDFPAVLNWIRESFPKEKIVVMGHSMGGMIPRYYVSAYETFISKYPQNKVPLPDPKETISGIISVTSPNFVSVGTNIPGMNALKTGLSLLPAKSISDFLFDLTTFSLQSALPTVDLNKFFKFLLGLHSSLRTVSFELSTKVVNLRDFVGYRQISPPEWYFLIEDIFCEESTKVILQFIRSQLSKDHAFFSFDGSINYTELQRNFQLPIYSVLGTLDKIVPVNSVEEELKSLPSPNNQIVKFDQGHLGILFHMPTVREMCSGFHDWIQKLD
;
A
#
# COMPACT_ATOMS: atom_id res chain seq x y z
N MET A 1 -22.70 -69.44 -16.48
CA MET A 1 -21.22 -69.53 -16.59
C MET A 1 -20.78 -69.10 -17.99
N ALA A 2 -21.26 -67.93 -18.46
CA ALA A 2 -20.90 -67.30 -19.73
C ALA A 2 -21.59 -65.93 -19.85
N GLU A 3 -21.35 -64.99 -18.91
CA GLU A 3 -21.94 -63.64 -19.04
C GLU A 3 -21.28 -62.55 -18.14
N LEU A 4 -19.98 -62.66 -17.86
CA LEU A 4 -19.27 -61.71 -16.97
C LEU A 4 -17.90 -61.27 -17.50
N LEU A 5 -17.72 -61.33 -18.81
CA LEU A 5 -16.50 -60.93 -19.51
C LEU A 5 -16.82 -59.93 -20.63
N GLU A 6 -17.35 -58.76 -20.29
CA GLU A 6 -17.28 -57.61 -21.20
C GLU A 6 -17.46 -56.28 -20.47
N LYS A 7 -16.66 -55.28 -20.89
CA LYS A 7 -16.54 -53.89 -20.39
C LYS A 7 -15.62 -53.64 -19.18
N LYS A 8 -14.39 -54.17 -19.26
CA LYS A 8 -13.20 -53.37 -18.93
C LYS A 8 -12.59 -52.83 -20.23
N THR A 9 -13.28 -51.88 -20.84
CA THR A 9 -12.71 -51.08 -21.94
C THR A 9 -11.77 -50.07 -21.29
N ALA A 10 -10.51 -50.48 -21.11
CA ALA A 10 -9.43 -49.53 -20.91
C ALA A 10 -9.43 -48.59 -22.12
N ILE A 11 -9.87 -47.36 -21.92
CA ILE A 11 -9.70 -46.28 -22.88
C ILE A 11 -8.19 -45.98 -22.92
N ARG A 12 -7.45 -46.79 -23.67
CA ARG A 12 -6.12 -46.41 -24.18
C ARG A 12 -6.37 -45.24 -25.13
N LYS A 13 -6.27 -44.01 -24.62
CA LYS A 13 -6.21 -42.80 -25.43
C LYS A 13 -5.18 -43.03 -26.55
N LYS A 14 -5.60 -42.81 -27.80
CA LYS A 14 -4.71 -42.86 -28.97
C LYS A 14 -3.49 -41.97 -28.69
N ARG A 15 -2.29 -42.58 -28.63
CA ARG A 15 -1.02 -41.84 -28.73
C ARG A 15 -1.08 -40.96 -29.99
N GLY A 16 -0.92 -39.65 -29.80
CA GLY A 16 -0.91 -38.68 -30.89
C GLY A 16 0.13 -39.02 -31.95
N LYS A 17 -0.17 -38.65 -33.21
CA LYS A 17 0.52 -39.04 -34.45
C LYS A 17 1.98 -38.53 -34.62
N SER A 18 2.67 -38.10 -33.57
CA SER A 18 4.11 -37.79 -33.64
C SER A 18 4.81 -38.31 -32.39
N GLY A 19 5.78 -39.21 -32.54
CA GLY A 19 6.55 -39.79 -31.43
C GLY A 19 7.44 -38.80 -30.65
N LEU A 20 7.30 -37.49 -30.90
CA LEU A 20 8.00 -36.40 -30.23
C LEU A 20 7.16 -35.70 -29.14
N ASN A 21 5.84 -35.96 -29.06
CA ASN A 21 4.97 -35.34 -28.06
C ASN A 21 4.82 -36.24 -26.84
N VAL A 22 5.13 -35.71 -25.65
CA VAL A 22 4.92 -36.38 -24.36
C VAL A 22 3.50 -36.08 -23.87
N ALA A 23 2.71 -37.10 -23.54
CA ALA A 23 1.40 -36.90 -22.95
C ALA A 23 1.54 -36.50 -21.48
N ALA A 24 0.68 -35.60 -20.98
CA ALA A 24 0.77 -35.16 -19.58
C ALA A 24 0.70 -36.32 -18.59
N ASP A 25 -0.14 -37.32 -18.83
CA ASP A 25 -0.27 -38.49 -17.96
C ASP A 25 1.03 -39.31 -17.83
N ASP A 26 1.98 -39.15 -18.76
CA ASP A 26 3.30 -39.81 -18.76
C ASP A 26 4.40 -38.98 -18.06
N ILE A 27 4.08 -37.75 -17.60
CA ILE A 27 5.08 -36.84 -17.02
C ILE A 27 5.31 -37.14 -15.54
N PHE A 28 6.59 -37.30 -15.20
CA PHE A 28 7.05 -37.44 -13.82
C PHE A 28 7.23 -36.07 -13.17
N ILE A 29 6.57 -35.87 -12.01
CA ILE A 29 6.73 -34.68 -11.19
C ILE A 29 7.84 -34.95 -10.17
N PHE A 30 8.91 -34.15 -10.23
CA PHE A 30 10.01 -34.25 -9.26
C PHE A 30 9.60 -33.71 -7.89
N PRO A 31 10.09 -34.32 -6.79
CA PRO A 31 9.90 -33.76 -5.46
C PRO A 31 10.65 -32.44 -5.32
N ILE A 32 10.11 -31.54 -4.49
CA ILE A 32 10.74 -30.25 -4.22
C ILE A 32 12.06 -30.48 -3.45
N PRO A 33 13.20 -29.89 -3.87
CA PRO A 33 14.44 -29.99 -3.13
C PRO A 33 14.31 -29.52 -1.68
N GLY A 34 14.92 -30.24 -0.73
CA GLY A 34 14.79 -29.95 0.70
C GLY A 34 15.06 -28.48 1.12
N PRO A 35 16.12 -27.82 0.61
CA PRO A 35 16.36 -26.40 0.89
C PRO A 35 15.25 -25.49 0.37
N THR A 36 14.78 -25.72 -0.87
CA THR A 36 13.66 -25.00 -1.48
C THR A 36 12.39 -25.18 -0.68
N TYR A 37 12.10 -26.42 -0.26
CA TYR A 37 10.95 -26.73 0.56
C TYR A 37 10.96 -25.98 1.90
N LYS A 38 12.08 -25.98 2.63
CA LYS A 38 12.22 -25.24 3.91
C LYS A 38 12.03 -23.73 3.77
N PHE A 39 12.42 -23.16 2.63
CA PHE A 39 12.18 -21.75 2.34
C PHE A 39 10.70 -21.51 2.02
N LEU A 40 10.12 -22.31 1.11
CA LEU A 40 8.74 -22.23 0.69
C LEU A 40 7.74 -22.41 1.84
N GLU A 41 8.01 -23.34 2.75
CA GLU A 41 7.20 -23.57 3.96
C GLU A 41 6.99 -22.28 4.74
N LYS A 42 8.02 -21.44 4.81
CA LYS A 42 7.94 -20.16 5.49
C LYS A 42 7.09 -19.17 4.70
N VAL A 43 7.00 -19.26 3.38
CA VAL A 43 6.40 -18.24 2.49
C VAL A 43 4.96 -18.56 2.06
N TRP A 44 4.50 -19.83 2.09
CA TRP A 44 3.20 -20.25 1.54
C TRP A 44 2.00 -19.38 1.93
N SER A 45 1.95 -18.88 3.18
CA SER A 45 0.85 -18.02 3.64
C SER A 45 0.68 -16.77 2.77
N SER A 46 1.76 -16.21 2.24
CA SER A 46 1.71 -15.05 1.36
C SER A 46 1.03 -15.34 0.03
N PHE A 47 1.09 -16.58 -0.47
CA PHE A 47 0.42 -16.97 -1.70
C PHE A 47 -1.10 -16.89 -1.53
N VAL A 48 -1.64 -17.59 -0.54
CA VAL A 48 -3.10 -17.61 -0.27
C VAL A 48 -3.63 -16.25 0.16
N ASN A 49 -2.84 -15.48 0.94
CA ASN A 49 -3.20 -14.11 1.31
C ASN A 49 -3.31 -13.19 0.10
N LYS A 50 -2.37 -13.30 -0.84
CA LYS A 50 -2.40 -12.51 -2.06
C LYS A 50 -3.61 -12.85 -2.93
N ILE A 51 -3.92 -14.14 -3.10
CA ILE A 51 -5.09 -14.60 -3.87
C ILE A 51 -6.39 -14.07 -3.29
N VAL A 52 -6.61 -14.16 -1.97
CA VAL A 52 -7.84 -13.59 -1.41
C VAL A 52 -7.85 -12.08 -1.49
N ALA A 53 -6.72 -11.39 -1.45
CA ALA A 53 -6.68 -9.93 -1.60
C ALA A 53 -7.00 -9.44 -3.03
N LEU A 54 -7.14 -10.35 -4.02
CA LEU A 54 -7.44 -9.97 -5.39
C LEU A 54 -8.85 -9.41 -5.52
N THR A 55 -8.96 -8.32 -6.27
CA THR A 55 -10.23 -7.67 -6.57
C THR A 55 -10.37 -7.49 -8.07
N PHE A 56 -11.60 -7.60 -8.55
CA PHE A 56 -11.95 -7.17 -9.89
C PHE A 56 -11.73 -5.67 -10.05
N THR A 57 -11.75 -5.20 -11.30
CA THR A 57 -11.75 -3.78 -11.63
C THR A 57 -12.84 -3.03 -10.87
N ASN A 58 -14.01 -3.61 -10.61
CA ASN A 58 -15.08 -2.98 -9.81
C ASN A 58 -14.89 -3.06 -8.28
N ASN A 59 -13.73 -3.52 -7.81
CA ASN A 59 -13.33 -3.70 -6.41
C ASN A 59 -14.10 -4.78 -5.63
N GLN A 60 -14.87 -5.61 -6.32
CA GLN A 60 -15.41 -6.82 -5.70
C GLN A 60 -14.29 -7.85 -5.53
N PRO A 61 -14.24 -8.55 -4.39
CA PRO A 61 -13.35 -9.70 -4.22
C PRO A 61 -13.46 -10.71 -5.36
N MET A 62 -12.32 -11.14 -5.89
CA MET A 62 -12.28 -12.21 -6.89
C MET A 62 -12.63 -13.57 -6.28
N PHE A 63 -12.11 -13.80 -5.09
CA PHE A 63 -12.20 -15.07 -4.36
C PHE A 63 -12.62 -14.84 -2.92
N ASN A 64 -13.47 -15.72 -2.41
CA ASN A 64 -13.85 -15.70 -1.00
C ASN A 64 -12.85 -16.47 -0.13
N TYR A 65 -12.16 -17.45 -0.74
CA TYR A 65 -11.30 -18.40 -0.08
C TYR A 65 -10.14 -18.79 -0.99
N ALA A 66 -8.98 -19.12 -0.42
CA ALA A 66 -7.84 -19.61 -1.19
C ALA A 66 -7.14 -20.77 -0.47
N VAL A 67 -6.61 -21.72 -1.24
CA VAL A 67 -5.90 -22.90 -0.76
C VAL A 67 -4.66 -23.14 -1.58
N PHE A 68 -3.56 -23.49 -0.92
CA PHE A 68 -2.35 -23.96 -1.59
C PHE A 68 -2.11 -25.44 -1.31
N GLU A 69 -2.04 -26.22 -2.38
CA GLU A 69 -1.65 -27.63 -2.38
C GLU A 69 -0.17 -27.73 -2.79
N ALA A 70 0.72 -27.98 -1.83
CA ALA A 70 2.15 -28.10 -2.10
C ALA A 70 2.52 -29.55 -2.46
N ILE A 71 3.52 -29.68 -3.33
CA ILE A 71 4.16 -30.97 -3.59
C ILE A 71 5.05 -31.32 -2.39
N GLN A 72 4.77 -32.48 -1.79
CA GLN A 72 5.50 -33.07 -0.67
C GLN A 72 5.89 -34.50 -1.04
N ASP A 73 7.15 -34.68 -1.43
CA ASP A 73 7.69 -35.94 -1.93
C ASP A 73 6.86 -36.53 -3.08
N LYS A 74 6.07 -37.57 -2.81
CA LYS A 74 5.21 -38.28 -3.78
C LYS A 74 3.74 -37.87 -3.70
N ASN A 75 3.42 -36.84 -2.92
CA ASN A 75 2.06 -36.44 -2.64
C ASN A 75 1.82 -34.94 -2.83
N LEU A 76 0.58 -34.56 -3.09
CA LEU A 76 0.05 -33.23 -2.89
C LEU A 76 -0.61 -33.16 -1.52
N LYS A 77 -0.35 -32.08 -0.78
CA LYS A 77 -0.98 -31.81 0.51
C LYS A 77 -1.41 -30.35 0.59
N ILE A 78 -2.60 -30.10 1.14
CA ILE A 78 -3.00 -28.75 1.54
C ILE A 78 -2.11 -28.30 2.70
N VAL A 79 -1.35 -27.23 2.48
CA VAL A 79 -0.38 -26.72 3.46
C VAL A 79 -0.77 -25.37 4.06
N THR A 80 -1.62 -24.61 3.37
CA THR A 80 -2.12 -23.33 3.87
C THR A 80 -3.42 -22.92 3.20
N SER A 81 -4.15 -22.00 3.84
CA SER A 81 -5.37 -21.41 3.29
C SER A 81 -5.67 -20.03 3.88
N SER A 82 -6.51 -19.24 3.19
CA SER A 82 -6.91 -17.90 3.63
C SER A 82 -8.35 -17.55 3.18
N THR A 83 -8.96 -16.55 3.81
CA THR A 83 -10.36 -16.09 3.58
C THR A 83 -10.50 -14.60 3.86
N HIS A 84 -11.47 -13.95 3.22
CA HIS A 84 -11.88 -12.58 3.55
C HIS A 84 -12.68 -12.47 4.85
N PHE A 85 -13.52 -13.45 5.17
CA PHE A 85 -14.36 -13.45 6.37
C PHE A 85 -13.68 -14.23 7.49
N LYS A 86 -13.62 -13.69 8.72
CA LYS A 86 -12.97 -14.36 9.87
C LYS A 86 -13.26 -15.86 9.89
N MET A 87 -12.20 -16.67 9.80
CA MET A 87 -12.19 -18.16 9.72
C MET A 87 -12.99 -18.92 10.79
N LYS A 88 -13.51 -18.22 11.80
CA LYS A 88 -14.25 -18.83 12.91
C LYS A 88 -15.49 -19.59 12.40
N GLU A 89 -16.18 -19.11 11.37
CA GLU A 89 -17.37 -19.77 10.81
C GLU A 89 -17.03 -21.09 10.10
N VAL A 90 -15.94 -21.11 9.31
CA VAL A 90 -15.50 -22.32 8.60
C VAL A 90 -15.01 -23.37 9.59
N ALA A 91 -14.18 -22.99 10.57
CA ALA A 91 -13.71 -23.90 11.61
C ALA A 91 -14.86 -24.47 12.45
N THR A 92 -15.85 -23.64 12.81
CA THR A 92 -17.05 -24.07 13.55
C THR A 92 -17.86 -25.10 12.76
N ARG A 93 -18.00 -24.92 11.43
CA ARG A 93 -18.73 -25.88 10.58
C ARG A 93 -18.09 -27.27 10.57
N ILE A 94 -16.76 -27.35 10.60
CA ILE A 94 -16.00 -28.60 10.49
C ILE A 94 -15.71 -29.19 11.89
N GLY A 95 -16.16 -28.54 12.96
CA GLY A 95 -15.94 -28.98 14.35
C GLY A 95 -14.47 -28.91 14.79
N LEU A 96 -13.66 -28.06 14.14
CA LEU A 96 -12.23 -27.91 14.42
C LEU A 96 -11.97 -26.69 15.29
N ARG A 97 -11.00 -26.79 16.21
CA ARG A 97 -10.66 -25.68 17.11
C ARG A 97 -9.86 -24.59 16.40
N ASP A 98 -9.05 -24.94 15.39
CA ASP A 98 -8.34 -24.01 14.51
C ASP A 98 -8.03 -24.56 13.09
N ILE A 99 -7.54 -23.69 12.19
CA ILE A 99 -7.14 -24.03 10.80
C ILE A 99 -5.90 -24.93 10.74
N GLN A 100 -5.00 -24.83 11.73
CA GLN A 100 -3.78 -25.61 11.75
C GLN A 100 -4.11 -27.08 12.00
N GLU A 101 -5.12 -27.35 12.83
CA GLU A 101 -5.69 -28.66 13.06
C GLU A 101 -6.26 -29.25 11.77
N PHE A 102 -6.96 -28.46 10.95
CA PHE A 102 -7.41 -28.89 9.61
C PHE A 102 -6.25 -29.27 8.70
N ILE A 103 -5.25 -28.39 8.56
CA ILE A 103 -4.08 -28.61 7.70
C ILE A 103 -3.31 -29.86 8.15
N ASN A 104 -3.15 -30.04 9.46
CA ASN A 104 -2.46 -31.20 10.03
C ASN A 104 -3.22 -32.50 9.76
N ARG A 105 -4.56 -32.48 9.80
CA ARG A 105 -5.44 -33.63 9.51
C ARG A 105 -5.64 -33.89 8.02
N THR A 106 -5.17 -33.00 7.15
CA THR A 106 -5.31 -33.18 5.70
C THR A 106 -4.52 -34.40 5.25
N LEU A 107 -5.25 -35.41 4.75
CA LEU A 107 -4.70 -36.59 4.09
C LEU A 107 -3.95 -36.18 2.81
N PRO A 108 -2.67 -36.58 2.66
CA PRO A 108 -1.93 -36.38 1.41
C PRO A 108 -2.52 -37.26 0.30
N VAL A 109 -2.58 -36.71 -0.93
CA VAL A 109 -3.04 -37.44 -2.12
C VAL A 109 -1.85 -37.69 -3.03
N SER A 110 -1.72 -38.90 -3.57
CA SER A 110 -0.59 -39.20 -4.47
C SER A 110 -0.59 -38.30 -5.69
N ILE A 111 0.59 -37.79 -6.06
CA ILE A 111 0.77 -37.04 -7.31
C ILE A 111 0.65 -37.93 -8.54
N GLN A 112 0.72 -39.26 -8.36
CA GLN A 112 0.59 -40.24 -9.44
C GLN A 112 -0.87 -40.65 -9.68
N ASP A 113 -1.80 -40.22 -8.81
CA ASP A 113 -3.22 -40.47 -9.00
C ASP A 113 -3.71 -39.76 -10.27
N GLN A 114 -4.26 -40.54 -11.22
CA GLN A 114 -4.79 -40.03 -12.49
C GLN A 114 -6.14 -39.33 -12.32
N ASP A 115 -6.87 -39.63 -11.24
CA ASP A 115 -8.11 -38.97 -10.89
C ASP A 115 -7.88 -37.65 -10.13
N ASN A 116 -6.64 -37.36 -9.72
CA ASN A 116 -6.31 -36.13 -9.03
C ASN A 116 -6.15 -34.97 -10.03
N LEU A 117 -7.16 -34.10 -10.04
CA LEU A 117 -7.23 -32.95 -10.92
C LEU A 117 -6.03 -31.99 -10.78
N SER A 118 -5.62 -31.68 -9.55
CA SER A 118 -4.47 -30.79 -9.29
C SER A 118 -3.18 -31.38 -9.86
N ALA A 119 -2.98 -32.69 -9.71
CA ALA A 119 -1.82 -33.38 -10.29
C ALA A 119 -1.86 -33.38 -11.82
N HIS A 120 -3.03 -33.56 -12.44
CA HIS A 120 -3.18 -33.48 -13.90
C HIS A 120 -2.80 -32.09 -14.43
N PHE A 121 -3.28 -31.01 -13.81
CA PHE A 121 -2.94 -29.64 -14.23
C PHE A 121 -1.47 -29.28 -14.03
N ILE A 122 -0.83 -29.78 -12.98
CA ILE A 122 0.62 -29.62 -12.80
C ILE A 122 1.39 -30.28 -13.96
N ARG A 123 0.97 -31.47 -14.42
CA ARG A 123 1.63 -32.16 -15.54
C ARG A 123 1.48 -31.40 -16.87
N GLU A 124 0.28 -30.91 -17.16
CA GLU A 124 0.04 -30.05 -18.34
C GLU A 124 0.87 -28.74 -18.27
N ALA A 125 1.00 -28.16 -17.08
CA ALA A 125 1.82 -26.97 -16.88
C ALA A 125 3.32 -27.22 -17.07
N ILE A 126 3.83 -28.42 -16.75
CA ILE A 126 5.24 -28.78 -17.05
C ILE A 126 5.49 -28.68 -18.56
N ILE A 127 4.59 -29.20 -19.40
CA ILE A 127 4.71 -29.07 -20.87
C ILE A 127 4.74 -27.60 -21.29
N SER A 128 3.88 -26.79 -20.69
CA SER A 128 3.78 -25.36 -21.00
C SER A 128 5.08 -24.63 -20.63
N VAL A 129 5.59 -24.83 -19.41
CA VAL A 129 6.80 -24.18 -18.91
C VAL A 129 8.05 -24.59 -19.70
N GLU A 130 8.19 -25.88 -20.04
CA GLU A 130 9.30 -26.37 -20.87
C GLU A 130 9.28 -25.77 -22.29
N THR A 131 8.09 -25.44 -22.82
CA THR A 131 7.93 -24.75 -24.10
C THR A 131 7.99 -23.21 -23.98
N LYS A 132 8.47 -22.70 -22.83
CA LYS A 132 8.58 -21.26 -22.51
C LYS A 132 7.25 -20.51 -22.53
N LYS A 133 6.15 -21.20 -22.22
CA LYS A 133 4.82 -20.63 -22.04
C LYS A 133 4.46 -20.62 -20.55
N ARG A 134 3.59 -19.69 -20.17
CA ARG A 134 3.02 -19.68 -18.81
C ARG A 134 2.07 -20.87 -18.63
N PRO A 135 1.90 -21.37 -17.39
CA PRO A 135 0.83 -22.32 -17.08
C PRO A 135 -0.54 -21.75 -17.45
N GLU A 136 -1.40 -22.60 -17.98
CA GLU A 136 -2.82 -22.26 -18.22
C GLU A 136 -3.55 -22.06 -16.88
N ILE A 137 -4.41 -21.03 -16.83
CA ILE A 137 -5.30 -20.81 -15.70
C ILE A 137 -6.54 -21.67 -15.90
N VAL A 138 -6.82 -22.50 -14.90
CA VAL A 138 -7.92 -23.46 -14.96
C VAL A 138 -9.13 -22.92 -14.20
N PHE A 139 -10.32 -23.13 -14.75
CA PHE A 139 -11.60 -22.80 -14.11
C PHE A 139 -12.41 -24.09 -13.96
N SER A 140 -12.86 -24.36 -12.74
CA SER A 140 -13.43 -25.66 -12.35
C SER A 140 -14.74 -25.51 -11.59
N SER A 141 -15.68 -26.46 -11.81
CA SER A 141 -16.89 -26.65 -11.00
C SER A 141 -16.60 -27.67 -9.90
N LEU A 142 -16.56 -27.21 -8.65
CA LEU A 142 -16.21 -28.04 -7.50
C LEU A 142 -17.28 -29.09 -7.15
N LYS A 143 -18.49 -28.98 -7.75
CA LYS A 143 -19.57 -29.96 -7.60
C LYS A 143 -19.35 -31.23 -8.44
N ASP A 144 -18.75 -31.07 -9.62
CA ASP A 144 -18.74 -32.10 -10.65
C ASP A 144 -17.35 -32.78 -10.79
N GLU A 145 -16.32 -32.19 -10.20
CA GLU A 145 -14.93 -32.60 -10.40
C GLU A 145 -14.34 -33.36 -9.20
N LYS A 146 -13.46 -34.33 -9.49
CA LYS A 146 -12.66 -35.06 -8.50
C LYS A 146 -11.47 -34.20 -8.04
N ILE A 147 -11.77 -33.18 -7.25
CA ILE A 147 -10.77 -32.37 -6.54
C ILE A 147 -10.25 -33.08 -5.29
N HIS A 148 -9.16 -32.57 -4.70
CA HIS A 148 -8.61 -33.07 -3.43
C HIS A 148 -9.74 -33.33 -2.41
N PRO A 149 -9.85 -34.53 -1.80
CA PRO A 149 -11.01 -34.88 -0.95
C PRO A 149 -11.28 -33.87 0.17
N ASN A 150 -10.21 -33.38 0.80
CA ASN A 150 -10.30 -32.39 1.87
C ASN A 150 -10.70 -30.97 1.43
N LEU A 151 -10.55 -30.60 0.15
CA LEU A 151 -11.08 -29.33 -0.34
C LEU A 151 -12.59 -29.27 -0.15
N ARG A 152 -13.32 -30.37 -0.45
CA ARG A 152 -14.79 -30.43 -0.29
C ARG A 152 -15.27 -30.15 1.14
N HIS A 153 -14.50 -30.54 2.14
CA HIS A 153 -14.83 -30.30 3.55
C HIS A 153 -14.73 -28.82 3.95
N LEU A 154 -13.94 -28.02 3.22
CA LEU A 154 -13.80 -26.58 3.44
C LEU A 154 -14.89 -25.76 2.75
N LEU A 155 -15.49 -26.31 1.69
CA LEU A 155 -16.48 -25.59 0.88
C LEU A 155 -17.82 -25.48 1.62
N SER A 156 -18.41 -24.30 1.59
CA SER A 156 -19.85 -24.19 1.84
C SER A 156 -20.64 -24.78 0.68
N GLY A 157 -21.90 -25.18 0.91
CA GLY A 157 -22.80 -25.60 -0.19
C GLY A 157 -23.01 -24.52 -1.28
N THR A 158 -22.56 -23.29 -1.01
CA THR A 158 -22.56 -22.16 -1.94
C THR A 158 -21.23 -21.94 -2.66
N MET A 159 -20.10 -22.48 -2.18
CA MET A 159 -18.76 -22.31 -2.81
C MET A 159 -18.52 -23.37 -3.88
N ASN A 160 -18.95 -23.08 -5.11
CA ASN A 160 -19.03 -24.08 -6.16
C ASN A 160 -18.05 -23.89 -7.32
N TYR A 161 -17.31 -22.77 -7.34
CA TYR A 161 -16.43 -22.44 -8.47
C TYR A 161 -15.03 -22.10 -7.98
N ALA A 162 -14.03 -22.59 -8.72
CA ALA A 162 -12.63 -22.27 -8.47
C ALA A 162 -11.92 -21.81 -9.74
N ALA A 163 -10.91 -20.96 -9.55
CA ALA A 163 -9.87 -20.72 -10.53
C ALA A 163 -8.53 -21.12 -9.89
N GLY A 164 -7.64 -21.73 -10.67
CA GLY A 164 -6.35 -22.15 -10.15
C GLY A 164 -5.23 -22.02 -11.15
N ILE A 165 -4.00 -22.01 -10.64
CA ILE A 165 -2.79 -21.93 -11.43
C ILE A 165 -1.67 -22.78 -10.79
N PRO A 166 -0.98 -23.65 -11.56
CA PRO A 166 0.22 -24.31 -11.08
C PRO A 166 1.35 -23.31 -10.86
N LEU A 167 2.01 -23.38 -9.70
CA LEU A 167 3.13 -22.50 -9.37
C LEU A 167 4.47 -23.22 -9.60
N PHE A 168 5.43 -22.47 -10.12
CA PHE A 168 6.80 -22.94 -10.37
C PHE A 168 7.80 -21.99 -9.73
N VAL A 169 8.97 -22.53 -9.37
CA VAL A 169 10.13 -21.76 -8.94
C VAL A 169 11.36 -22.34 -9.64
N LYS A 170 12.09 -21.51 -10.38
CA LYS A 170 13.27 -21.93 -11.16
C LYS A 170 12.99 -23.14 -12.05
N GLY A 171 11.84 -23.12 -12.74
CA GLY A 171 11.39 -24.21 -13.62
C GLY A 171 10.89 -25.48 -12.91
N ASN A 172 10.91 -25.54 -11.57
CA ASN A 172 10.41 -26.69 -10.83
C ASN A 172 8.98 -26.44 -10.32
N PRO A 173 8.03 -27.37 -10.52
CA PRO A 173 6.69 -27.23 -9.97
C PRO A 173 6.74 -27.30 -8.44
N ILE A 174 6.04 -26.38 -7.77
CA ILE A 174 5.98 -26.34 -6.30
C ILE A 174 4.59 -26.70 -5.75
N GLY A 175 3.55 -26.67 -6.59
CA GLY A 175 2.19 -26.98 -6.17
C GLY A 175 1.13 -26.28 -7.01
N MET A 176 -0.10 -26.35 -6.52
CA MET A 176 -1.28 -25.75 -7.13
C MET A 176 -1.91 -24.74 -6.17
N ILE A 177 -2.15 -23.51 -6.64
CA ILE A 177 -2.91 -22.51 -5.89
C ILE A 177 -4.34 -22.45 -6.44
N TRP A 178 -5.32 -22.44 -5.55
CA TRP A 178 -6.73 -22.34 -5.87
C TRP A 178 -7.35 -21.13 -5.20
N GLY A 179 -8.04 -20.29 -5.97
CA GLY A 179 -8.99 -19.29 -5.50
C GLY A 179 -10.41 -19.81 -5.69
N ILE A 180 -11.22 -19.74 -4.63
CA ILE A 180 -12.57 -20.32 -4.57
C ILE A 180 -13.59 -19.21 -4.31
N ARG A 181 -14.73 -19.32 -4.99
CA ARG A 181 -15.84 -18.37 -4.86
C ARG A 181 -17.21 -19.04 -4.95
N ARG A 182 -18.23 -18.28 -4.57
CA ARG A 182 -19.62 -18.74 -4.56
C ARG A 182 -20.26 -18.78 -5.94
N ASP A 183 -20.10 -17.69 -6.68
CA ASP A 183 -20.82 -17.47 -7.93
C ASP A 183 -19.95 -17.78 -9.15
N ARG A 184 -20.59 -18.19 -10.24
CA ARG A 184 -19.90 -18.39 -11.52
C ARG A 184 -19.36 -17.06 -12.03
N MET A 185 -18.15 -17.07 -12.58
CA MET A 185 -17.58 -15.90 -13.25
C MET A 185 -18.15 -15.73 -14.66
N SER A 186 -18.42 -14.49 -15.07
CA SER A 186 -18.62 -14.15 -16.49
C SER A 186 -17.33 -14.33 -17.29
N ASP A 187 -17.41 -14.31 -18.61
CA ASP A 187 -16.21 -14.46 -19.46
C ASP A 187 -15.24 -13.28 -19.30
N GLU A 188 -15.76 -12.06 -19.12
CA GLU A 188 -14.96 -10.87 -18.78
C GLU A 188 -14.22 -11.03 -17.45
N GLN A 189 -14.91 -11.52 -16.41
CA GLN A 189 -14.29 -11.79 -15.11
C GLN A 189 -13.23 -12.89 -15.19
N ARG A 190 -13.45 -13.90 -16.03
CA ARG A 190 -12.47 -14.96 -16.25
C ARG A 190 -11.22 -14.41 -16.89
N GLU A 191 -11.33 -13.53 -17.86
CA GLU A 191 -10.18 -12.91 -18.50
C GLU A 191 -9.36 -12.08 -17.51
N GLU A 192 -10.01 -11.24 -16.70
CA GLU A 192 -9.32 -10.47 -15.67
C GLU A 192 -8.60 -11.38 -14.65
N VAL A 193 -9.22 -12.50 -14.28
CA VAL A 193 -8.59 -13.51 -13.41
C VAL A 193 -7.39 -14.16 -14.08
N ARG A 194 -7.46 -14.49 -15.38
CA ARG A 194 -6.30 -15.03 -16.12
C ARG A 194 -5.14 -14.05 -16.08
N GLU A 195 -5.43 -12.78 -16.27
CA GLU A 195 -4.39 -11.75 -16.33
C GLU A 195 -3.69 -11.60 -14.97
N GLN A 196 -4.47 -11.43 -13.89
CA GLN A 196 -3.92 -11.26 -12.56
C GLN A 196 -3.21 -12.51 -12.03
N LEU A 197 -3.73 -13.72 -12.31
CA LEU A 197 -3.07 -14.97 -11.91
C LEU A 197 -1.80 -15.26 -12.71
N SER A 198 -1.75 -14.89 -13.99
CA SER A 198 -0.51 -14.94 -14.78
C SER A 198 0.55 -14.01 -14.19
N SER A 199 0.15 -12.79 -13.81
CA SER A 199 1.05 -11.84 -13.13
C SER A 199 1.54 -12.39 -11.80
N PHE A 200 0.64 -13.06 -11.05
CA PHE A 200 0.97 -13.68 -9.77
C PHE A 200 2.00 -14.80 -9.93
N TYR A 201 1.86 -15.64 -10.95
CA TYR A 201 2.83 -16.68 -11.29
C TYR A 201 4.24 -16.08 -11.51
N ASP A 202 4.34 -15.06 -12.36
CA ASP A 202 5.62 -14.40 -12.67
C ASP A 202 6.26 -13.81 -11.39
N VAL A 203 5.45 -13.19 -10.54
CA VAL A 203 5.88 -12.62 -9.26
C VAL A 203 6.41 -13.70 -8.32
N VAL A 204 5.69 -14.82 -8.17
CA VAL A 204 6.10 -15.90 -7.28
C VAL A 204 7.42 -16.50 -7.74
N ASP A 205 7.55 -16.83 -9.02
CA ASP A 205 8.79 -17.40 -9.57
C ASP A 205 9.97 -16.43 -9.34
N PHE A 206 9.81 -15.17 -9.75
CA PHE A 206 10.87 -14.17 -9.63
C PHE A 206 11.26 -13.89 -8.18
N VAL A 207 10.30 -13.59 -7.31
CA VAL A 207 10.58 -13.18 -5.92
C VAL A 207 11.18 -14.36 -5.15
N VAL A 208 10.58 -15.54 -5.24
CA VAL A 208 11.07 -16.70 -4.50
C VAL A 208 12.46 -17.10 -5.01
N ALA A 209 12.67 -17.16 -6.32
CA ALA A 209 13.98 -17.49 -6.88
C ALA A 209 15.06 -16.50 -6.42
N ARG A 210 14.78 -15.20 -6.48
CA ARG A 210 15.73 -14.14 -6.09
C ARG A 210 16.08 -14.16 -4.61
N GLU A 211 15.08 -14.26 -3.73
CA GLU A 211 15.34 -14.22 -2.29
C GLU A 211 16.00 -15.51 -1.79
N MET A 212 15.72 -16.65 -2.42
CA MET A 212 16.46 -17.89 -2.14
C MET A 212 17.96 -17.77 -2.47
N ASP A 213 18.30 -17.06 -3.55
CA ASP A 213 19.70 -16.83 -3.93
C ASP A 213 20.38 -15.75 -3.09
N ASN A 214 19.61 -14.79 -2.56
CA ASN A 214 20.12 -13.66 -1.80
C ASN A 214 19.77 -13.75 -0.31
N LYS A 215 20.71 -14.29 0.49
CA LYS A 215 20.60 -14.42 1.96
C LYS A 215 19.45 -15.29 2.48
N ALA A 216 18.58 -15.81 1.60
CA ALA A 216 17.45 -16.67 1.94
C ALA A 216 16.52 -16.06 3.01
N ASP A 217 16.15 -14.78 2.87
CA ASP A 217 15.25 -14.09 3.80
C ASP A 217 13.77 -14.29 3.40
N PRO A 218 13.01 -15.16 4.10
CA PRO A 218 11.62 -15.44 3.74
C PRO A 218 10.68 -14.28 4.08
N TYR A 219 11.07 -13.40 5.00
CA TYR A 219 10.25 -12.25 5.37
C TYR A 219 10.20 -11.23 4.23
N ILE A 220 11.32 -10.97 3.57
CA ILE A 220 11.37 -10.10 2.38
C ILE A 220 10.55 -10.70 1.23
N ALA A 221 10.64 -12.03 1.02
CA ALA A 221 9.86 -12.71 -0.01
C ALA A 221 8.35 -12.54 0.18
N LYS A 222 7.84 -12.84 1.39
CA LYS A 222 6.41 -12.62 1.75
C LYS A 222 5.97 -11.20 1.44
N LYS A 223 6.75 -10.23 1.93
CA LYS A 223 6.47 -8.81 1.78
C LYS A 223 6.36 -8.41 0.31
N ASN A 224 7.26 -8.88 -0.54
CA ASN A 224 7.26 -8.57 -1.97
C ASN A 224 6.10 -9.25 -2.72
N ILE A 225 5.75 -10.50 -2.37
CA ILE A 225 4.62 -11.21 -2.97
C ILE A 225 3.29 -10.53 -2.64
N GLU A 226 3.03 -10.24 -1.36
CA GLU A 226 1.76 -9.64 -0.94
C GLU A 226 1.57 -8.23 -1.52
N LYS A 227 2.67 -7.48 -1.69
CA LYS A 227 2.69 -6.13 -2.27
C LYS A 227 2.63 -6.05 -3.77
N ALA A 228 2.90 -7.16 -4.46
CA ALA A 228 3.05 -7.12 -5.91
C ALA A 228 1.79 -6.54 -6.56
N ASP A 229 2.00 -5.62 -7.51
CA ASP A 229 0.92 -5.17 -8.36
C ASP A 229 0.60 -6.28 -9.35
N LEU A 230 -0.61 -6.82 -9.29
CA LEU A 230 -1.07 -7.87 -10.19
C LEU A 230 -1.94 -7.33 -11.31
N HIS A 231 -2.14 -6.01 -11.40
CA HIS A 231 -2.79 -5.35 -12.52
C HIS A 231 -1.83 -5.04 -13.68
N SER A 232 -0.53 -5.35 -13.50
CA SER A 232 0.52 -4.99 -14.45
C SER A 232 1.58 -6.07 -14.58
N TYR A 233 2.09 -6.29 -15.79
CA TYR A 233 3.20 -7.18 -16.10
C TYR A 233 4.50 -6.41 -16.26
N ALA A 234 5.55 -6.81 -15.55
CA ALA A 234 6.88 -6.26 -15.79
C ALA A 234 7.44 -6.82 -17.11
N LYS A 235 7.63 -5.96 -18.10
CA LYS A 235 8.28 -6.32 -19.38
C LYS A 235 9.80 -6.29 -19.27
N HIS A 236 10.33 -5.21 -18.72
CA HIS A 236 11.76 -4.93 -18.73
C HIS A 236 12.21 -4.24 -17.45
N LEU A 237 13.39 -4.62 -16.96
CA LEU A 237 14.08 -3.97 -15.86
C LEU A 237 15.38 -3.34 -16.41
N TYR A 238 15.51 -2.03 -16.23
CA TYR A 238 16.68 -1.25 -16.61
C TYR A 238 17.27 -0.52 -15.41
N TYR A 239 18.55 -0.20 -15.49
CA TYR A 239 19.24 0.71 -14.58
C TYR A 239 19.65 1.94 -15.37
N THR A 240 18.93 3.05 -15.19
CA THR A 240 19.13 4.27 -15.97
C THR A 240 19.99 5.29 -15.21
N ARG A 241 20.79 6.07 -15.94
CA ARG A 241 21.51 7.22 -15.39
C ARG A 241 20.68 8.47 -15.67
N THR A 242 20.37 9.25 -14.64
CA THR A 242 19.65 10.53 -14.77
C THR A 242 20.55 11.65 -14.25
N GLY A 243 20.48 12.83 -14.87
CA GLY A 243 21.21 14.02 -14.40
C GLY A 243 20.90 14.32 -12.92
N GLY A 244 21.92 14.71 -12.16
CA GLY A 244 21.79 14.99 -10.73
C GLY A 244 21.67 13.76 -9.81
N GLN A 245 21.71 12.54 -10.36
CA GLN A 245 21.69 11.30 -9.56
C GLN A 245 23.09 10.68 -9.44
N GLN A 246 23.54 10.42 -8.21
CA GLN A 246 24.81 9.73 -7.95
C GLN A 246 24.72 8.22 -8.22
N HIS A 247 23.55 7.62 -7.97
CA HIS A 247 23.30 6.20 -8.14
C HIS A 247 22.37 5.96 -9.34
N PRO A 248 22.47 4.79 -10.00
CA PRO A 248 21.54 4.43 -11.06
C PRO A 248 20.12 4.35 -10.52
N VAL A 249 19.17 4.83 -11.31
CA VAL A 249 17.73 4.76 -11.04
C VAL A 249 17.21 3.43 -11.56
N THR A 250 16.42 2.73 -10.75
CA THR A 250 15.79 1.48 -11.19
C THR A 250 14.54 1.83 -11.99
N SER A 251 14.52 1.44 -13.26
CA SER A 251 13.46 1.75 -14.22
C SER A 251 12.81 0.46 -14.70
N ILE A 252 11.52 0.30 -14.44
CA ILE A 252 10.76 -0.90 -14.83
C ILE A 252 9.68 -0.49 -15.83
N ILE A 253 9.65 -1.14 -16.99
CA ILE A 253 8.55 -0.98 -17.95
C ILE A 253 7.49 -2.03 -17.64
N PHE A 254 6.25 -1.56 -17.48
CA PHE A 254 5.08 -2.37 -17.20
C PHE A 254 4.05 -2.23 -18.31
N ASP A 255 3.36 -3.34 -18.59
CA ASP A 255 2.07 -3.33 -19.29
C ASP A 255 0.96 -3.49 -18.27
N CYS A 256 0.10 -2.49 -18.13
CA CYS A 256 -1.08 -2.58 -17.30
C CYS A 256 -2.27 -3.07 -18.13
N HIS A 257 -2.76 -4.27 -17.83
CA HIS A 257 -3.95 -4.80 -18.51
C HIS A 257 -5.23 -4.09 -18.06
N THR A 258 -5.30 -3.66 -16.79
CA THR A 258 -6.48 -2.95 -16.26
C THR A 258 -6.76 -1.62 -16.96
N TYR A 259 -5.71 -0.87 -17.33
CA TYR A 259 -5.84 0.39 -18.07
C TYR A 259 -5.51 0.25 -19.56
N ASN A 260 -5.15 -0.96 -20.01
CA ASN A 260 -4.69 -1.25 -21.37
C ASN A 260 -3.64 -0.24 -21.86
N CYS A 261 -2.59 -0.02 -21.06
CA CYS A 261 -1.52 0.92 -21.38
C CYS A 261 -0.16 0.46 -20.83
N SER A 262 0.91 0.90 -21.49
CA SER A 262 2.26 0.73 -20.97
C SER A 262 2.65 1.92 -20.11
N TYR A 263 3.47 1.69 -19.09
CA TYR A 263 4.06 2.77 -18.30
C TYR A 263 5.45 2.38 -17.78
N ARG A 264 6.28 3.39 -17.52
CA ARG A 264 7.55 3.24 -16.84
C ARG A 264 7.40 3.65 -15.38
N LEU A 265 7.89 2.78 -14.49
CA LEU A 265 8.07 3.08 -13.08
C LEU A 265 9.55 3.31 -12.81
N ASP A 266 9.91 4.51 -12.36
CA ASP A 266 11.25 4.80 -11.90
C ASP A 266 11.26 4.91 -10.38
N ALA A 267 12.09 4.10 -9.75
CA ALA A 267 12.20 4.04 -8.30
C ALA A 267 13.49 4.72 -7.81
N SER A 268 13.33 5.54 -6.77
CA SER A 268 14.40 6.04 -5.91
C SER A 268 15.31 7.09 -6.55
N TYR A 269 14.71 8.14 -7.13
CA TYR A 269 15.46 9.39 -7.31
C TYR A 269 15.79 9.96 -5.93
N ILE A 270 17.06 10.20 -5.65
CA ILE A 270 17.50 10.81 -4.39
C ILE A 270 17.83 12.27 -4.67
N ILE A 271 17.03 13.17 -4.11
CA ILE A 271 17.17 14.62 -4.28
C ILE A 271 17.84 15.16 -3.02
N PRO A 272 19.10 15.65 -3.11
CA PRO A 272 19.76 16.25 -1.97
C PRO A 272 18.97 17.46 -1.46
N SER A 273 18.86 17.54 -0.14
CA SER A 273 18.27 18.67 0.59
C SER A 273 19.36 19.30 1.45
N ASN A 274 19.01 19.93 2.56
CA ASN A 274 19.98 20.55 3.46
C ASN A 274 20.63 19.56 4.44
N ASN A 275 21.80 19.93 4.98
CA ASN A 275 22.49 19.24 6.09
C ASN A 275 22.72 17.73 5.86
N GLY A 276 22.88 17.31 4.60
CA GLY A 276 23.09 15.92 4.21
C GLY A 276 21.82 15.06 4.20
N PHE A 277 20.65 15.64 4.48
CA PHE A 277 19.38 14.97 4.24
C PHE A 277 19.08 14.91 2.74
N SER A 278 18.16 14.02 2.36
CA SER A 278 17.69 13.91 0.99
C SER A 278 16.23 13.49 0.97
N VAL A 279 15.58 13.67 -0.16
CA VAL A 279 14.21 13.23 -0.43
C VAL A 279 14.25 12.10 -1.46
N SER A 280 13.38 11.12 -1.35
CA SER A 280 13.27 10.03 -2.34
C SER A 280 12.00 10.16 -3.19
N LEU A 281 12.13 10.19 -4.52
CA LEU A 281 10.99 10.23 -5.43
C LEU A 281 10.81 8.90 -6.18
N LYS A 282 9.55 8.57 -6.45
CA LYS A 282 9.12 7.49 -7.33
C LYS A 282 8.29 8.11 -8.44
N ARG A 283 8.62 7.80 -9.69
CA ARG A 283 7.91 8.34 -10.86
C ARG A 283 7.08 7.26 -11.53
N PHE A 284 5.84 7.61 -11.85
CA PHE A 284 4.98 6.90 -12.77
C PHE A 284 4.88 7.71 -14.05
N GLU A 285 5.37 7.14 -15.15
CA GLU A 285 5.42 7.75 -16.47
C GLU A 285 4.56 6.92 -17.43
N PRO A 286 3.35 7.37 -17.81
CA PRO A 286 2.56 6.67 -18.81
C PRO A 286 3.21 6.78 -20.19
N GLU A 287 2.98 5.79 -21.05
CA GLU A 287 3.47 5.80 -22.45
C GLU A 287 2.96 7.02 -23.22
N LYS A 288 1.71 7.43 -22.95
CA LYS A 288 1.09 8.63 -23.50
C LYS A 288 0.79 9.60 -22.37
N THR A 289 1.47 10.74 -22.40
CA THR A 289 1.16 11.85 -21.50
C THR A 289 -0.02 12.64 -22.04
N ASN A 290 -0.79 13.25 -21.14
CA ASN A 290 -1.86 14.15 -21.52
C ASN A 290 -1.33 15.53 -21.97
N GLU A 291 -2.21 16.33 -22.55
CA GLU A 291 -1.86 17.64 -23.12
C GLU A 291 -1.91 18.79 -22.10
N THR A 292 -2.09 18.50 -20.81
CA THR A 292 -2.25 19.56 -19.79
C THR A 292 -0.97 20.34 -19.50
N GLY A 293 0.20 19.78 -19.86
CA GLY A 293 1.51 20.33 -19.52
C GLY A 293 1.77 20.37 -18.01
N LYS A 294 1.11 19.50 -17.23
CA LYS A 294 1.18 19.50 -15.76
C LYS A 294 1.71 18.18 -15.20
N ILE A 295 2.62 18.31 -14.23
CA ILE A 295 3.17 17.21 -13.44
C ILE A 295 2.44 17.16 -12.09
N LEU A 296 2.15 15.95 -11.59
CA LEU A 296 1.61 15.77 -10.25
C LEU A 296 2.71 15.40 -9.26
N LEU A 297 2.80 16.12 -8.15
CA LEU A 297 3.65 15.79 -7.01
C LEU A 297 2.80 15.37 -5.82
N LEU A 298 2.90 14.11 -5.40
CA LEU A 298 2.17 13.50 -4.30
C LEU A 298 3.01 13.48 -3.01
N ILE A 299 2.48 14.07 -1.95
CA ILE A 299 3.13 14.17 -0.63
C ILE A 299 2.31 13.42 0.43
N PRO A 300 2.87 12.37 1.06
CA PRO A 300 2.16 11.56 2.04
C PRO A 300 1.99 12.28 3.39
N GLY A 301 1.08 11.75 4.21
CA GLY A 301 0.79 12.28 5.54
C GLY A 301 1.78 11.92 6.65
N PHE A 302 1.41 12.32 7.86
CA PHE A 302 2.13 12.02 9.09
C PHE A 302 2.28 10.50 9.28
N PHE A 303 3.47 10.04 9.69
CA PHE A 303 3.82 8.61 9.81
C PHE A 303 3.65 7.76 8.53
N CYS A 304 3.48 8.36 7.35
CA CYS A 304 3.25 7.62 6.11
C CYS A 304 4.45 7.72 5.14
N ARG A 305 4.75 6.60 4.48
CA ARG A 305 5.59 6.56 3.26
C ARG A 305 4.75 6.87 2.02
N ARG A 306 5.43 7.18 0.92
CA ARG A 306 4.85 7.47 -0.40
C ARG A 306 3.93 6.37 -0.93
N SER A 307 4.12 5.11 -0.51
CA SER A 307 3.28 3.96 -0.89
C SER A 307 1.81 4.18 -0.56
N VAL A 308 1.48 5.03 0.42
CA VAL A 308 0.09 5.40 0.74
C VAL A 308 -0.63 6.06 -0.45
N MET A 309 0.13 6.71 -1.34
CA MET A 309 -0.38 7.44 -2.49
C MET A 309 -0.36 6.60 -3.78
N ASP A 310 0.15 5.36 -3.77
CA ASP A 310 0.39 4.58 -5.00
C ASP A 310 -0.90 4.33 -5.80
N LYS A 311 -2.03 4.11 -5.14
CA LYS A 311 -3.33 3.90 -5.81
C LYS A 311 -3.76 5.14 -6.59
N VAL A 312 -3.69 6.31 -5.95
CA VAL A 312 -3.96 7.60 -6.59
C VAL A 312 -2.97 7.87 -7.72
N ALA A 313 -1.68 7.61 -7.47
CA ALA A 313 -0.62 7.85 -8.46
C ALA A 313 -0.85 7.06 -9.75
N ARG A 314 -1.22 5.78 -9.61
CA ARG A 314 -1.54 4.90 -10.74
C ARG A 314 -2.80 5.33 -11.46
N GLU A 315 -3.86 5.68 -10.73
CA GLU A 315 -5.09 6.17 -11.37
C GLU A 315 -4.80 7.44 -12.20
N MET A 316 -4.15 8.44 -11.62
CA MET A 316 -3.80 9.68 -12.32
C MET A 316 -2.85 9.46 -13.51
N ALA A 317 -1.84 8.58 -13.35
CA ALA A 317 -0.90 8.30 -14.42
C ALA A 317 -1.51 7.48 -15.55
N LEU A 318 -2.14 6.36 -15.23
CA LEU A 318 -2.54 5.34 -16.20
C LEU A 318 -3.90 5.63 -16.83
N LYS A 319 -4.84 6.20 -16.07
CA LYS A 319 -6.17 6.56 -16.61
C LYS A 319 -6.16 7.92 -17.30
N TYR A 320 -5.51 8.91 -16.68
CA TYR A 320 -5.57 10.31 -17.11
C TYR A 320 -4.29 10.83 -17.76
N GLY A 321 -3.24 10.01 -17.88
CA GLY A 321 -2.03 10.35 -18.64
C GLY A 321 -1.11 11.37 -17.96
N TYR A 322 -1.20 11.56 -16.63
CA TYR A 322 -0.30 12.48 -15.94
C TYR A 322 1.08 11.84 -15.68
N ARG A 323 2.13 12.65 -15.72
CA ARG A 323 3.40 12.29 -15.07
C ARG A 323 3.26 12.51 -13.58
N VAL A 324 3.49 11.46 -12.79
CA VAL A 324 3.25 11.52 -11.35
C VAL A 324 4.52 11.18 -10.57
N PHE A 325 4.88 12.04 -9.63
CA PHE A 325 5.94 11.81 -8.65
C PHE A 325 5.34 11.61 -7.27
N SER A 326 5.68 10.50 -6.60
CA SER A 326 5.36 10.28 -5.19
C SER A 326 6.61 10.44 -4.33
N MET A 327 6.52 11.28 -3.31
CA MET A 327 7.64 11.74 -2.49
C MET A 327 7.71 11.01 -1.14
N ASP A 328 8.87 10.51 -0.77
CA ASP A 328 9.24 10.15 0.60
C ASP A 328 10.11 11.27 1.19
N MET A 329 9.60 11.93 2.23
CA MET A 329 10.29 13.00 2.96
C MET A 329 11.57 12.48 3.65
N ARG A 330 12.40 13.41 4.16
CA ARG A 330 13.59 13.04 4.93
C ARG A 330 13.25 12.09 6.09
N GLY A 331 14.16 11.16 6.38
CA GLY A 331 14.00 10.20 7.47
C GLY A 331 13.10 8.99 7.20
N ARG A 332 12.44 8.91 6.04
CA ARG A 332 11.62 7.74 5.66
C ARG A 332 12.41 6.52 5.21
N SER A 333 13.70 6.69 4.89
CA SER A 333 14.62 5.61 4.51
C SER A 333 16.05 5.96 4.91
N ARG A 334 16.95 4.96 4.95
CA ARG A 334 18.38 5.18 5.20
C ARG A 334 19.02 6.09 4.14
N GLN A 335 18.51 6.08 2.91
CA GLN A 335 19.03 6.89 1.81
C GLN A 335 18.60 8.37 1.91
N THR A 336 17.58 8.67 2.73
CA THR A 336 17.12 10.04 2.97
C THR A 336 17.73 10.65 4.24
N LEU A 337 18.67 9.93 4.87
CA LEU A 337 19.37 10.35 6.08
C LEU A 337 20.85 10.66 5.81
N PRO A 338 21.47 11.58 6.57
CA PRO A 338 22.88 11.87 6.46
C PRO A 338 23.75 10.63 6.72
N TYR A 339 24.81 10.47 5.94
CA TYR A 339 25.73 9.32 6.04
C TYR A 339 26.42 9.23 7.42
N ASN A 340 26.76 10.38 8.02
CA ASN A 340 27.47 10.48 9.30
C ASN A 340 26.55 10.36 10.53
N GLY A 341 25.33 9.87 10.36
CA GLY A 341 24.34 9.77 11.42
C GLY A 341 23.63 11.09 11.74
N ILE A 342 22.68 11.04 12.67
CA ILE A 342 21.79 12.15 13.01
C ILE A 342 22.15 12.66 14.40
N LYS A 343 22.65 13.90 14.50
CA LYS A 343 22.89 14.55 15.80
C LYS A 343 21.59 15.09 16.43
N GLU A 344 20.68 15.60 15.60
CA GLU A 344 19.40 16.14 16.03
C GLU A 344 18.27 15.73 15.07
N GLY A 345 17.05 15.55 15.60
CA GLY A 345 15.86 15.32 14.79
C GLY A 345 15.50 16.51 13.89
N TRP A 346 14.54 16.29 12.99
CA TRP A 346 14.02 17.29 12.04
C TRP A 346 12.58 17.68 12.38
N THR A 347 12.11 18.75 11.77
CA THR A 347 10.85 19.46 12.04
C THR A 347 9.98 19.51 10.79
N ILE A 348 8.74 20.01 10.92
CA ILE A 348 7.90 20.33 9.76
C ILE A 348 8.46 21.52 8.99
N ASP A 349 9.14 22.44 9.68
CA ASP A 349 9.80 23.59 9.03
C ASP A 349 10.82 23.12 8.01
N ASP A 350 11.58 22.07 8.34
CA ASP A 350 12.52 21.42 7.42
C ASP A 350 11.81 20.85 6.18
N PHE A 351 10.62 20.25 6.35
CA PHE A 351 9.84 19.78 5.20
C PHE A 351 9.39 20.93 4.29
N ILE A 352 8.96 22.04 4.89
CA ILE A 352 8.39 23.21 4.18
C ILE A 352 9.48 24.05 3.50
N GLN A 353 10.59 24.30 4.19
CA GLN A 353 11.59 25.29 3.78
C GLN A 353 12.77 24.68 3.04
N GLU A 354 12.94 23.35 3.09
CA GLU A 354 14.08 22.66 2.49
C GLU A 354 13.65 21.54 1.56
N ASP A 355 12.95 20.51 2.06
CA ASP A 355 12.64 19.31 1.26
C ASP A 355 11.68 19.59 0.10
N PHE A 356 10.57 20.28 0.37
CA PHE A 356 9.59 20.60 -0.65
C PHE A 356 10.17 21.52 -1.74
N PRO A 357 10.85 22.64 -1.42
CA PRO A 357 11.56 23.47 -2.39
C PRO A 357 12.63 22.72 -3.21
N ALA A 358 13.42 21.84 -2.59
CA ALA A 358 14.43 21.06 -3.30
C ALA A 358 13.82 20.18 -4.40
N VAL A 359 12.67 19.54 -4.10
CA VAL A 359 11.92 18.76 -5.09
C VAL A 359 11.34 19.64 -6.18
N LEU A 360 10.74 20.79 -5.84
CA LEU A 360 10.20 21.72 -6.83
C LEU A 360 11.28 22.18 -7.81
N ASN A 361 12.46 22.57 -7.32
CA ASN A 361 13.60 22.96 -8.17
C ASN A 361 14.01 21.81 -9.08
N TRP A 362 14.19 20.60 -8.54
CA TRP A 362 14.60 19.45 -9.34
C TRP A 362 13.58 19.10 -10.44
N ILE A 363 12.28 19.16 -10.15
CA ILE A 363 11.23 18.94 -11.16
C ILE A 363 11.27 20.04 -12.23
N ARG A 364 11.38 21.33 -11.84
CA ARG A 364 11.47 22.45 -12.78
C ARG A 364 12.69 22.34 -13.70
N GLU A 365 13.85 21.97 -13.16
CA GLU A 365 15.08 21.77 -13.95
C GLU A 365 14.96 20.59 -14.90
N SER A 366 14.33 19.50 -14.45
CA SER A 366 14.15 18.28 -15.24
C SER A 366 13.06 18.41 -16.30
N PHE A 367 12.04 19.23 -16.05
CA PHE A 367 10.85 19.41 -16.90
C PHE A 367 10.48 20.90 -17.02
N PRO A 368 11.31 21.74 -17.68
CA PRO A 368 11.18 23.21 -17.64
C PRO A 368 9.93 23.77 -18.33
N LYS A 369 9.21 22.96 -19.11
CA LYS A 369 8.00 23.37 -19.84
C LYS A 369 6.70 23.02 -19.11
N GLU A 370 6.79 22.31 -17.99
CA GLU A 370 5.63 21.79 -17.29
C GLU A 370 5.46 22.45 -15.93
N LYS A 371 4.22 22.77 -15.58
CA LYS A 371 3.86 23.29 -14.26
C LYS A 371 3.55 22.16 -13.29
N ILE A 372 3.61 22.45 -11.99
CA ILE A 372 3.41 21.43 -10.95
C ILE A 372 2.04 21.62 -10.30
N VAL A 373 1.26 20.54 -10.20
CA VAL A 373 0.11 20.45 -9.29
C VAL A 373 0.53 19.58 -8.11
N VAL A 374 0.40 20.12 -6.90
CA VAL A 374 0.85 19.43 -5.70
C VAL A 374 -0.35 18.83 -4.98
N MET A 375 -0.34 17.52 -4.81
CA MET A 375 -1.36 16.80 -4.05
C MET A 375 -0.78 16.30 -2.73
N GLY A 376 -1.38 16.73 -1.63
CA GLY A 376 -0.96 16.35 -0.29
C GLY A 376 -2.06 15.65 0.50
N HIS A 377 -1.69 14.62 1.26
CA HIS A 377 -2.56 13.97 2.23
C HIS A 377 -2.20 14.39 3.64
N SER A 378 -3.17 14.77 4.48
CA SER A 378 -2.95 15.11 5.88
C SER A 378 -1.83 16.16 6.05
N MET A 379 -0.77 15.86 6.80
CA MET A 379 0.44 16.69 6.88
C MET A 379 1.02 17.06 5.49
N GLY A 380 0.97 16.14 4.53
CA GLY A 380 1.44 16.38 3.17
C GLY A 380 0.67 17.47 2.44
N GLY A 381 -0.59 17.75 2.80
CA GLY A 381 -1.35 18.89 2.27
C GLY A 381 -1.09 20.19 3.03
N MET A 382 -0.67 20.12 4.30
CA MET A 382 -0.24 21.29 5.07
C MET A 382 1.03 21.89 4.49
N ILE A 383 2.02 21.06 4.12
CA ILE A 383 3.34 21.50 3.63
C ILE A 383 3.25 22.51 2.47
N PRO A 384 2.62 22.19 1.32
CA PRO A 384 2.55 23.13 0.20
C PRO A 384 1.73 24.37 0.53
N ARG A 385 0.69 24.23 1.36
CA ARG A 385 -0.15 25.37 1.77
C ARG A 385 0.59 26.33 2.70
N TYR A 386 1.38 25.80 3.63
CA TYR A 386 2.21 26.60 4.53
C TYR A 386 3.35 27.26 3.74
N TYR A 387 3.95 26.53 2.80
CA TYR A 387 4.96 27.07 1.90
C TYR A 387 4.47 28.30 1.14
N VAL A 388 3.34 28.17 0.44
CA VAL A 388 2.75 29.25 -0.37
C VAL A 388 2.40 30.46 0.51
N SER A 389 1.74 30.22 1.64
CA SER A 389 1.25 31.26 2.54
C SER A 389 2.37 32.02 3.26
N ALA A 390 3.49 31.34 3.56
CA ALA A 390 4.62 31.90 4.28
C ALA A 390 5.79 32.32 3.38
N TYR A 391 5.66 32.21 2.05
CA TYR A 391 6.73 32.45 1.09
C TYR A 391 7.44 33.79 1.29
N GLU A 392 6.66 34.89 1.35
CA GLU A 392 7.19 36.25 1.58
C GLU A 392 7.94 36.38 2.92
N THR A 393 7.43 35.71 3.97
CA THR A 393 8.07 35.66 5.28
C THR A 393 9.41 34.93 5.19
N PHE A 394 9.47 33.82 4.44
CA PHE A 394 10.69 33.03 4.30
C PHE A 394 11.79 33.79 3.55
N ILE A 395 11.46 34.43 2.42
CA ILE A 395 12.45 35.17 1.63
C ILE A 395 13.00 36.38 2.41
N SER A 396 12.14 37.03 3.21
CA SER A 396 12.52 38.17 4.05
C SER A 396 13.38 37.76 5.25
N LYS A 397 12.97 36.69 5.94
CA LYS A 397 13.61 36.25 7.19
C LYS A 397 14.86 35.40 6.97
N TYR A 398 14.90 34.64 5.89
CA TYR A 398 15.97 33.72 5.55
C TYR A 398 16.54 34.02 4.15
N PRO A 399 17.11 35.22 3.92
CA PRO A 399 17.59 35.64 2.60
C PRO A 399 18.79 34.82 2.10
N GLN A 400 19.46 34.08 2.99
CA GLN A 400 20.56 33.17 2.69
C GLN A 400 20.16 31.71 2.91
N ASN A 401 18.92 31.34 2.55
CA ASN A 401 18.49 29.95 2.66
C ASN A 401 19.38 29.05 1.78
N LYS A 402 19.81 27.91 2.34
CA LYS A 402 20.74 27.00 1.65
C LYS A 402 20.10 26.29 0.47
N VAL A 403 18.77 26.13 0.51
CA VAL A 403 17.98 25.61 -0.60
C VAL A 403 17.28 26.79 -1.28
N PRO A 404 17.45 26.99 -2.61
CA PRO A 404 16.72 28.03 -3.34
C PRO A 404 15.21 27.84 -3.18
N LEU A 405 14.49 28.93 -2.91
CA LEU A 405 13.03 28.91 -2.72
C LEU A 405 12.32 29.36 -4.01
N PRO A 406 11.82 28.43 -4.85
CA PRO A 406 11.16 28.79 -6.10
C PRO A 406 9.85 29.54 -5.83
N ASP A 407 9.59 30.60 -6.60
CA ASP A 407 8.32 31.34 -6.47
C ASP A 407 7.13 30.39 -6.66
N PRO A 408 6.24 30.24 -5.66
CA PRO A 408 5.09 29.36 -5.76
C PRO A 408 4.15 29.73 -6.91
N LYS A 409 3.99 31.02 -7.24
CA LYS A 409 3.07 31.48 -8.30
C LYS A 409 3.54 31.07 -9.70
N GLU A 410 4.86 31.06 -9.90
CA GLU A 410 5.49 30.64 -11.15
C GLU A 410 5.63 29.12 -11.28
N THR A 411 5.61 28.41 -10.15
CA THR A 411 5.94 26.97 -10.09
C THR A 411 4.70 26.08 -10.00
N ILE A 412 3.71 26.51 -9.21
CA ILE A 412 2.59 25.67 -8.77
C ILE A 412 1.29 26.18 -9.42
N SER A 413 0.67 25.36 -10.29
CA SER A 413 -0.64 25.69 -10.89
C SER A 413 -1.80 25.55 -9.90
N GLY A 414 -1.68 24.66 -8.91
CA GLY A 414 -2.73 24.42 -7.93
C GLY A 414 -2.35 23.38 -6.88
N ILE A 415 -3.11 23.34 -5.79
CA ILE A 415 -2.93 22.40 -4.69
C ILE A 415 -4.17 21.52 -4.51
N ILE A 416 -3.97 20.20 -4.43
CA ILE A 416 -4.98 19.23 -4.04
C ILE A 416 -4.71 18.83 -2.59
N SER A 417 -5.68 19.06 -1.71
CA SER A 417 -5.55 18.87 -0.26
C SER A 417 -6.53 17.80 0.21
N VAL A 418 -6.03 16.60 0.51
CA VAL A 418 -6.85 15.46 0.94
C VAL A 418 -6.77 15.30 2.44
N THR A 419 -7.91 15.39 3.13
CA THR A 419 -8.06 15.23 4.58
C THR A 419 -6.96 15.97 5.36
N SER A 420 -6.66 17.20 4.94
CA SER A 420 -5.55 17.99 5.49
C SER A 420 -6.10 19.13 6.36
N PRO A 421 -5.63 19.27 7.61
CA PRO A 421 -6.11 20.33 8.49
C PRO A 421 -5.40 21.66 8.23
N ASN A 422 -6.00 22.78 8.64
CA ASN A 422 -5.37 24.12 8.59
C ASN A 422 -4.49 24.37 9.82
N PHE A 423 -4.87 23.77 10.94
CA PHE A 423 -4.15 23.65 12.19
C PHE A 423 -4.59 22.36 12.87
N VAL A 424 -3.77 21.84 13.76
CA VAL A 424 -4.03 20.51 14.32
C VAL A 424 -4.90 20.69 15.55
N SER A 425 -6.21 20.87 15.36
CA SER A 425 -7.18 20.56 16.42
C SER A 425 -7.79 19.22 16.11
N VAL A 426 -7.60 18.27 17.02
CA VAL A 426 -8.61 17.23 17.07
C VAL A 426 -9.90 17.93 17.48
N GLY A 427 -10.90 17.85 16.60
CA GLY A 427 -12.26 18.26 16.90
C GLY A 427 -12.72 17.69 18.24
N THR A 428 -13.49 18.53 18.91
CA THR A 428 -14.12 18.41 20.22
C THR A 428 -14.93 17.13 20.50
N ASN A 429 -14.84 16.09 19.66
CA ASN A 429 -15.54 14.82 19.83
C ASN A 429 -14.63 13.57 19.75
N ILE A 430 -13.31 13.67 20.01
CA ILE A 430 -12.62 12.50 20.60
C ILE A 430 -13.06 12.47 22.07
N PRO A 431 -13.83 11.46 22.50
CA PRO A 431 -14.13 11.31 23.91
C PRO A 431 -12.78 11.13 24.62
N GLY A 432 -12.36 12.11 25.43
CA GLY A 432 -11.13 12.07 26.27
C GLY A 432 -10.08 13.10 25.95
N MET A 433 -10.08 13.61 24.73
CA MET A 433 -9.13 14.64 24.34
C MET A 433 -9.48 15.99 24.97
N ASN A 434 -10.77 16.29 25.18
CA ASN A 434 -11.18 17.49 25.94
C ASN A 434 -10.77 17.39 27.41
N ALA A 435 -10.95 16.24 28.06
CA ALA A 435 -10.47 16.02 29.42
C ALA A 435 -8.93 16.09 29.53
N LEU A 436 -8.22 15.57 28.53
CA LEU A 436 -6.76 15.66 28.41
C LEU A 436 -6.30 17.12 28.21
N LYS A 437 -6.95 17.87 27.32
CA LYS A 437 -6.69 19.31 27.08
C LYS A 437 -6.96 20.13 28.33
N THR A 438 -8.10 19.92 29.00
CA THR A 438 -8.45 20.61 30.25
C THR A 438 -7.45 20.25 31.35
N GLY A 439 -7.12 18.97 31.54
CA GLY A 439 -6.13 18.50 32.51
C GLY A 439 -4.74 19.08 32.27
N LEU A 440 -4.25 19.08 31.02
CA LEU A 440 -2.97 19.68 30.64
C LEU A 440 -2.96 21.21 30.73
N SER A 441 -4.09 21.87 30.47
CA SER A 441 -4.20 23.33 30.57
C SER A 441 -4.24 23.86 32.01
N LEU A 442 -4.54 22.97 32.97
CA LEU A 442 -4.53 23.24 34.42
C LEU A 442 -3.17 22.91 35.06
N LEU A 443 -2.23 22.35 34.29
CA LEU A 443 -0.88 22.07 34.77
C LEU A 443 -0.03 23.35 34.83
N PRO A 444 0.80 23.53 35.88
CA PRO A 444 1.84 24.55 35.88
C PRO A 444 2.78 24.35 34.68
N ALA A 445 3.32 25.44 34.12
CA ALA A 445 4.27 25.38 32.99
C ALA A 445 5.44 24.39 33.22
N LYS A 446 5.82 24.17 34.48
CA LYS A 446 6.82 23.19 34.92
C LYS A 446 6.41 21.73 34.60
N SER A 447 5.15 21.34 34.76
CA SER A 447 4.69 19.98 34.45
C SER A 447 4.50 19.73 32.94
N ILE A 448 4.23 20.78 32.15
CA ILE A 448 4.30 20.71 30.68
C ILE A 448 5.76 20.55 30.24
N SER A 449 6.70 21.22 30.91
CA SER A 449 8.14 21.01 30.73
C SER A 449 8.57 19.60 31.11
N ASP A 450 8.11 19.05 32.25
CA ASP A 450 8.40 17.68 32.68
C ASP A 450 7.82 16.64 31.69
N PHE A 451 6.63 16.90 31.14
CA PHE A 451 6.00 16.12 30.08
C PHE A 451 6.80 16.14 28.76
N LEU A 452 7.30 17.31 28.36
CA LEU A 452 8.22 17.45 27.22
C LEU A 452 9.55 16.76 27.51
N PHE A 453 10.03 16.79 28.76
CA PHE A 453 11.20 16.07 29.22
C PHE A 453 11.01 14.56 29.10
N ASP A 454 9.90 13.98 29.57
CA ASP A 454 9.58 12.55 29.42
C ASP A 454 9.54 12.12 27.95
N LEU A 455 9.06 12.98 27.05
CA LEU A 455 9.12 12.79 25.60
C LEU A 455 10.56 12.83 25.05
N THR A 456 11.43 13.67 25.59
CA THR A 456 12.86 13.63 25.24
C THR A 456 13.54 12.38 25.77
N THR A 457 13.21 11.92 26.98
CA THR A 457 13.68 10.66 27.56
C THR A 457 13.20 9.44 26.77
N PHE A 458 11.99 9.53 26.21
CA PHE A 458 11.41 8.54 25.30
C PHE A 458 12.23 8.35 24.00
N SER A 459 12.91 9.41 23.54
CA SER A 459 13.80 9.36 22.38
C SER A 459 15.21 8.81 22.67
N LEU A 460 15.62 8.73 23.95
CA LEU A 460 16.95 8.28 24.36
C LEU A 460 17.14 6.75 24.29
N GLN A 461 16.09 5.98 23.99
CA GLN A 461 16.15 4.52 23.85
C GLN A 461 16.39 4.04 22.40
N SER A 462 16.45 4.94 21.43
CA SER A 462 16.73 4.63 20.02
C SER A 462 17.98 5.35 19.52
N ALA A 463 18.76 4.68 18.67
CA ALA A 463 19.96 5.26 18.05
C ALA A 463 19.65 6.44 17.10
N LEU A 464 18.39 6.62 16.73
CA LEU A 464 17.86 7.74 15.96
C LEU A 464 16.77 8.46 16.78
N PRO A 465 16.64 9.80 16.69
CA PRO A 465 15.63 10.58 17.41
C PRO A 465 14.25 10.47 16.72
N THR A 466 13.78 9.24 16.55
CA THR A 466 12.55 8.87 15.84
C THR A 466 11.65 7.99 16.71
N VAL A 467 10.36 8.01 16.42
CA VAL A 467 9.33 7.24 17.11
C VAL A 467 8.52 6.48 16.07
N ASP A 468 8.16 5.22 16.33
CA ASP A 468 7.23 4.46 15.51
C ASP A 468 5.76 4.71 15.91
N LEU A 469 4.82 4.41 14.99
CA LEU A 469 3.41 4.68 15.18
C LEU A 469 2.80 3.92 16.39
N ASN A 470 3.24 2.70 16.68
CA ASN A 470 2.73 1.92 17.81
C ASN A 470 3.17 2.51 19.14
N LYS A 471 4.43 2.93 19.25
CA LYS A 471 5.00 3.65 20.39
C LYS A 471 4.27 4.98 20.60
N PHE A 472 3.97 5.71 19.53
CA PHE A 472 3.20 6.95 19.59
C PHE A 472 1.79 6.72 20.18
N PHE A 473 1.04 5.72 19.71
CA PHE A 473 -0.28 5.42 20.27
C PHE A 473 -0.22 4.89 21.71
N LYS A 474 0.79 4.09 22.07
CA LYS A 474 1.02 3.66 23.45
C LYS A 474 1.31 4.84 24.37
N PHE A 475 2.10 5.80 23.90
CA PHE A 475 2.36 7.05 24.62
C PHE A 475 1.06 7.83 24.86
N LEU A 476 0.25 8.06 23.81
CA LEU A 476 -1.05 8.74 23.95
C LEU A 476 -1.99 8.03 24.95
N LEU A 477 -2.01 6.69 24.95
CA LEU A 477 -2.78 5.90 25.92
C LEU A 477 -2.23 6.03 27.35
N GLY A 478 -0.91 6.00 27.51
CA GLY A 478 -0.23 6.19 28.80
C GLY A 478 -0.56 7.54 29.42
N LEU A 479 -0.56 8.61 28.62
CA LEU A 479 -0.97 9.94 29.05
C LEU A 479 -2.42 9.96 29.56
N HIS A 480 -3.35 9.40 28.79
CA HIS A 480 -4.75 9.30 29.20
C HIS A 480 -4.90 8.57 30.53
N SER A 481 -4.12 7.49 30.74
CA SER A 481 -4.13 6.75 32.01
C SER A 481 -3.57 7.54 33.19
N SER A 482 -2.54 8.36 32.98
CA SER A 482 -1.94 9.20 34.03
C SER A 482 -2.81 10.39 34.44
N LEU A 483 -3.54 10.97 33.47
CA LEU A 483 -4.50 12.07 33.70
C LEU A 483 -5.84 11.60 34.28
N ARG A 484 -6.07 10.28 34.36
CA ARG A 484 -7.24 9.65 35.00
C ARG A 484 -7.37 10.05 36.49
N THR A 485 -6.28 10.45 37.12
CA THR A 485 -6.23 10.94 38.52
C THR A 485 -6.76 12.37 38.69
N VAL A 486 -6.89 13.14 37.60
CA VAL A 486 -7.16 14.59 37.62
C VAL A 486 -8.50 14.96 36.98
N SER A 487 -9.15 14.07 36.20
CA SER A 487 -10.48 14.33 35.61
C SER A 487 -11.46 13.17 35.86
N PHE A 488 -12.63 13.50 36.44
CA PHE A 488 -13.71 12.55 36.80
C PHE A 488 -14.66 12.16 35.65
N GLU A 489 -14.45 12.61 34.41
CA GLU A 489 -15.30 12.20 33.28
C GLU A 489 -14.87 10.83 32.71
N LEU A 490 -15.56 9.80 33.21
CA LEU A 490 -15.56 8.43 32.71
C LEU A 490 -16.15 8.32 31.28
N SER A 491 -15.64 7.37 30.48
CA SER A 491 -16.12 6.85 29.15
C SER A 491 -15.34 7.24 27.88
N THR A 492 -14.20 7.89 28.05
CA THR A 492 -13.54 8.53 26.92
C THR A 492 -12.63 7.60 26.08
N LYS A 493 -13.04 7.27 24.84
CA LYS A 493 -12.33 6.41 23.89
C LYS A 493 -11.20 7.16 23.15
N VAL A 494 -9.97 6.87 23.53
CA VAL A 494 -8.74 7.35 22.85
C VAL A 494 -8.68 6.85 21.41
N VAL A 495 -8.31 7.73 20.47
CA VAL A 495 -8.07 7.35 19.07
C VAL A 495 -6.97 6.32 19.01
N ASN A 496 -7.29 5.19 18.38
CA ASN A 496 -6.38 4.10 18.15
C ASN A 496 -6.01 4.02 16.66
N LEU A 497 -5.09 3.13 16.33
CA LEU A 497 -4.65 2.91 14.95
C LEU A 497 -5.80 2.62 13.97
N ARG A 498 -6.87 1.94 14.40
CA ARG A 498 -8.04 1.67 13.55
C ARG A 498 -8.82 2.95 13.23
N ASP A 499 -8.94 3.86 14.21
CA ASP A 499 -9.55 5.17 14.01
C ASP A 499 -8.66 6.07 13.13
N PHE A 500 -7.32 5.95 13.23
CA PHE A 500 -6.38 6.66 12.34
C PHE A 500 -6.45 6.18 10.89
N VAL A 501 -6.64 4.88 10.68
CA VAL A 501 -6.86 4.34 9.34
C VAL A 501 -8.25 4.75 8.81
N GLY A 502 -9.26 4.80 9.67
CA GLY A 502 -10.59 5.33 9.29
C GLY A 502 -11.34 4.44 8.29
N TYR A 503 -11.13 3.13 8.35
CA TYR A 503 -11.73 2.14 7.44
C TYR A 503 -12.91 1.40 8.07
N ARG A 504 -14.00 1.15 7.32
CA ARG A 504 -15.14 0.34 7.81
C ARG A 504 -14.77 -1.14 7.94
N GLN A 505 -14.03 -1.72 6.99
CA GLN A 505 -13.52 -3.09 7.02
C GLN A 505 -12.15 -3.16 6.33
N ILE A 506 -11.11 -3.63 7.03
CA ILE A 506 -9.76 -3.82 6.48
C ILE A 506 -9.51 -5.33 6.40
N SER A 507 -9.09 -5.82 5.24
CA SER A 507 -8.67 -7.22 5.12
C SER A 507 -7.32 -7.45 5.82
N PRO A 508 -7.02 -8.66 6.33
CA PRO A 508 -5.71 -8.92 6.95
C PRO A 508 -4.49 -8.58 6.05
N PRO A 509 -4.51 -8.84 4.72
CA PRO A 509 -3.43 -8.43 3.83
C PRO A 509 -3.26 -6.91 3.72
N GLU A 510 -4.36 -6.15 3.64
CA GLU A 510 -4.31 -4.68 3.64
C GLU A 510 -3.80 -4.15 4.98
N TRP A 511 -4.17 -4.78 6.09
CA TRP A 511 -3.64 -4.42 7.40
C TRP A 511 -2.13 -4.67 7.47
N TYR A 512 -1.65 -5.82 6.99
CA TYR A 512 -0.22 -6.10 6.93
C TYR A 512 0.50 -5.08 6.04
N PHE A 513 -0.05 -4.74 4.88
CA PHE A 513 0.49 -3.72 4.00
C PHE A 513 0.59 -2.34 4.69
N LEU A 514 -0.44 -1.94 5.42
CA LEU A 514 -0.47 -0.70 6.21
C LEU A 514 0.68 -0.67 7.23
N ILE A 515 0.82 -1.72 8.04
CA ILE A 515 1.84 -1.80 9.08
C ILE A 515 3.26 -1.84 8.50
N GLU A 516 3.47 -2.60 7.43
CA GLU A 516 4.81 -2.98 6.96
C GLU A 516 5.38 -2.07 5.87
N ASP A 517 4.53 -1.31 5.18
CA ASP A 517 4.94 -0.44 4.08
C ASP A 517 4.54 1.00 4.24
N ILE A 518 3.31 1.25 4.67
CA ILE A 518 2.78 2.60 4.72
C ILE A 518 3.28 3.28 5.98
N PHE A 519 3.14 2.64 7.14
CA PHE A 519 3.58 3.23 8.38
C PHE A 519 5.10 3.17 8.54
N CYS A 520 5.66 4.28 8.97
CA CYS A 520 7.08 4.48 9.19
C CYS A 520 7.32 5.19 10.52
N GLU A 521 8.59 5.40 10.85
CA GLU A 521 8.96 6.23 11.98
C GLU A 521 8.91 7.72 11.62
N GLU A 522 8.76 8.56 12.64
CA GLU A 522 8.73 10.01 12.52
C GLU A 522 9.66 10.68 13.52
N SER A 523 10.19 11.86 13.21
CA SER A 523 11.04 12.57 14.16
C SER A 523 10.27 13.04 15.39
N THR A 524 10.92 12.90 16.55
CA THR A 524 10.39 13.43 17.82
C THR A 524 10.08 14.93 17.74
N LYS A 525 10.89 15.72 17.02
CA LYS A 525 10.65 17.17 16.89
C LYS A 525 9.39 17.48 16.07
N VAL A 526 9.11 16.73 14.99
CA VAL A 526 7.83 16.82 14.26
C VAL A 526 6.66 16.50 15.20
N ILE A 527 6.75 15.37 15.94
CA ILE A 527 5.70 14.96 16.90
C ILE A 527 5.45 16.07 17.92
N LEU A 528 6.52 16.69 18.44
CA LEU A 528 6.43 17.79 19.39
C LEU A 528 5.72 19.02 18.81
N GLN A 529 5.92 19.36 17.52
CA GLN A 529 5.16 20.45 16.89
C GLN A 529 3.66 20.14 16.82
N PHE A 530 3.31 18.92 16.42
CA PHE A 530 1.91 18.48 16.42
C PHE A 530 1.28 18.56 17.81
N ILE A 531 1.99 18.09 18.84
CA ILE A 531 1.50 18.16 20.23
C ILE A 531 1.37 19.62 20.67
N ARG A 532 2.37 20.48 20.41
CA ARG A 532 2.32 21.90 20.75
C ARG A 532 1.12 22.60 20.10
N SER A 533 0.85 22.32 18.83
CA SER A 533 -0.32 22.88 18.13
C SER A 533 -1.64 22.39 18.76
N GLN A 534 -1.72 21.11 19.13
CA GLN A 534 -2.90 20.54 19.80
C GLN A 534 -3.18 21.14 21.18
N LEU A 535 -2.13 21.53 21.91
CA LEU A 535 -2.22 22.14 23.24
C LEU A 535 -2.37 23.66 23.18
N SER A 536 -2.17 24.28 22.02
CA SER A 536 -2.35 25.72 21.84
C SER A 536 -3.81 26.10 22.03
N LYS A 537 -4.06 27.11 22.88
CA LYS A 537 -5.41 27.67 23.08
C LYS A 537 -5.90 28.40 21.83
N ASP A 538 -4.98 28.93 21.04
CA ASP A 538 -5.26 29.80 19.89
C ASP A 538 -5.53 29.03 18.60
N HIS A 539 -5.60 27.69 18.65
CA HIS A 539 -5.86 26.85 17.48
C HIS A 539 -4.86 27.15 16.34
N ALA A 540 -3.59 27.38 16.70
CA ALA A 540 -2.55 27.80 15.77
C ALA A 540 -1.46 26.74 15.61
N PHE A 541 -0.85 26.70 14.43
CA PHE A 541 0.32 25.90 14.11
C PHE A 541 1.54 26.80 13.93
N PHE A 542 2.51 26.69 14.84
CA PHE A 542 3.72 27.51 14.83
C PHE A 542 4.92 26.73 14.29
N SER A 543 5.90 27.46 13.74
CA SER A 543 7.25 26.95 13.51
C SER A 543 7.86 26.44 14.81
N PHE A 544 8.89 25.58 14.70
CA PHE A 544 9.47 24.90 15.86
C PHE A 544 10.04 25.87 16.90
N ASP A 545 10.58 26.99 16.42
CA ASP A 545 11.11 28.11 17.21
C ASP A 545 10.02 29.10 17.68
N GLY A 546 8.76 28.88 17.31
CA GLY A 546 7.61 29.72 17.67
C GLY A 546 7.50 31.03 16.89
N SER A 547 8.38 31.25 15.91
CA SER A 547 8.56 32.57 15.30
C SER A 547 7.67 32.85 14.08
N ILE A 548 7.04 31.81 13.51
CA ILE A 548 6.13 31.90 12.38
C ILE A 548 4.82 31.22 12.76
N ASN A 549 3.70 31.93 12.64
CA ASN A 549 2.36 31.36 12.79
C ASN A 549 1.82 30.96 11.40
N TYR A 550 1.94 29.68 11.05
CA TYR A 550 1.51 29.18 9.73
C TYR A 550 0.00 29.28 9.53
N THR A 551 -0.77 29.17 10.60
CA THR A 551 -2.24 29.25 10.55
C THR A 551 -2.68 30.66 10.19
N GLU A 552 -2.13 31.69 10.85
CA GLU A 552 -2.48 33.08 10.51
C GLU A 552 -2.09 33.44 9.08
N LEU A 553 -0.93 32.96 8.62
CA LEU A 553 -0.44 33.23 7.28
C LEU A 553 -1.29 32.58 6.18
N GLN A 554 -2.17 31.63 6.49
CA GLN A 554 -3.11 31.06 5.49
C GLN A 554 -3.99 32.12 4.82
N ARG A 555 -4.22 33.28 5.45
CA ARG A 555 -4.92 34.41 4.81
C ARG A 555 -4.23 34.92 3.54
N ASN A 556 -2.92 34.66 3.41
CA ASN A 556 -2.12 35.06 2.25
C ASN A 556 -2.17 34.03 1.11
N PHE A 557 -2.87 32.90 1.29
CA PHE A 557 -2.95 31.85 0.30
C PHE A 557 -3.76 32.29 -0.93
N GLN A 558 -3.13 32.32 -2.10
CA GLN A 558 -3.74 32.85 -3.34
C GLN A 558 -3.90 31.81 -4.46
N LEU A 559 -3.31 30.62 -4.34
CA LEU A 559 -3.37 29.61 -5.40
C LEU A 559 -4.74 28.89 -5.41
N PRO A 560 -5.17 28.34 -6.56
CA PRO A 560 -6.32 27.44 -6.60
C PRO A 560 -6.14 26.21 -5.72
N ILE A 561 -7.17 25.85 -4.95
CA ILE A 561 -7.17 24.66 -4.10
C ILE A 561 -8.37 23.74 -4.36
N TYR A 562 -8.10 22.45 -4.49
CA TYR A 562 -9.10 21.38 -4.50
C TYR A 562 -9.03 20.60 -3.19
N SER A 563 -10.02 20.76 -2.33
CA SER A 563 -10.05 20.18 -1.00
C SER A 563 -10.97 18.98 -0.93
N VAL A 564 -10.44 17.85 -0.48
CA VAL A 564 -11.18 16.60 -0.29
C VAL A 564 -11.34 16.32 1.20
N LEU A 565 -12.59 16.21 1.65
CA LEU A 565 -12.92 15.97 3.05
C LEU A 565 -13.55 14.58 3.24
N GLY A 566 -13.10 13.85 4.27
CA GLY A 566 -13.70 12.58 4.67
C GLY A 566 -14.78 12.80 5.74
N THR A 567 -16.03 12.41 5.48
CA THR A 567 -17.13 12.61 6.44
C THR A 567 -17.03 11.70 7.66
N LEU A 568 -16.25 10.60 7.59
CA LEU A 568 -15.96 9.70 8.70
C LEU A 568 -14.59 9.97 9.33
N ASP A 569 -13.90 11.04 8.91
CA ASP A 569 -12.60 11.41 9.43
C ASP A 569 -12.71 11.90 10.88
N LYS A 570 -12.03 11.19 11.79
CA LYS A 570 -11.98 11.51 13.23
C LYS A 570 -10.75 12.33 13.62
N ILE A 571 -9.82 12.53 12.69
CA ILE A 571 -8.59 13.29 12.89
C ILE A 571 -8.81 14.73 12.44
N VAL A 572 -9.38 14.91 11.24
CA VAL A 572 -9.67 16.22 10.64
C VAL A 572 -11.18 16.39 10.48
N PRO A 573 -11.85 17.07 11.44
CA PRO A 573 -13.29 17.28 11.35
C PRO A 573 -13.66 18.15 10.14
N VAL A 574 -14.70 17.75 9.39
CA VAL A 574 -15.17 18.48 8.20
C VAL A 574 -15.52 19.93 8.52
N ASN A 575 -16.25 20.16 9.62
CA ASN A 575 -16.79 21.47 9.97
C ASN A 575 -15.70 22.49 10.31
N SER A 576 -14.55 22.05 10.84
CA SER A 576 -13.47 22.97 11.23
C SER A 576 -12.66 23.49 10.04
N VAL A 577 -12.74 22.85 8.87
CA VAL A 577 -11.89 23.20 7.71
C VAL A 577 -12.72 23.83 6.59
N GLU A 578 -14.01 23.49 6.48
CA GLU A 578 -14.85 23.92 5.36
C GLU A 578 -15.07 25.44 5.31
N GLU A 579 -15.31 26.09 6.45
CA GLU A 579 -15.55 27.55 6.49
C GLU A 579 -14.29 28.33 6.05
N GLU A 580 -13.12 27.90 6.53
CA GLU A 580 -11.83 28.52 6.20
C GLU A 580 -11.45 28.30 4.73
N LEU A 581 -11.82 27.16 4.15
CA LEU A 581 -11.57 26.91 2.73
C LEU A 581 -12.49 27.75 1.83
N LYS A 582 -13.73 28.02 2.27
CA LYS A 582 -14.68 28.86 1.54
C LYS A 582 -14.27 30.33 1.52
N SER A 583 -13.49 30.79 2.49
CA SER A 583 -13.02 32.17 2.55
C SER A 583 -11.78 32.45 1.69
N LEU A 584 -11.18 31.42 1.09
CA LEU A 584 -10.02 31.57 0.21
C LEU A 584 -10.40 32.27 -1.11
N PRO A 585 -9.53 33.17 -1.63
CA PRO A 585 -9.91 34.15 -2.64
C PRO A 585 -10.05 33.61 -4.07
N SER A 586 -9.50 32.43 -4.38
CA SER A 586 -9.49 31.91 -5.76
C SER A 586 -10.88 31.40 -6.19
N PRO A 587 -11.39 31.83 -7.37
CA PRO A 587 -12.69 31.36 -7.88
C PRO A 587 -12.65 29.90 -8.34
N ASN A 588 -11.45 29.36 -8.60
CA ASN A 588 -11.23 27.97 -8.98
C ASN A 588 -11.17 27.03 -7.75
N ASN A 589 -11.50 27.51 -6.56
CA ASN A 589 -11.50 26.66 -5.36
C ASN A 589 -12.65 25.66 -5.41
N GLN A 590 -12.37 24.41 -5.03
CA GLN A 590 -13.37 23.35 -5.02
C GLN A 590 -13.28 22.55 -3.71
N ILE A 591 -14.43 22.21 -3.14
CA ILE A 591 -14.52 21.38 -1.93
C ILE A 591 -15.44 20.21 -2.23
N VAL A 592 -14.96 18.99 -1.99
CA VAL A 592 -15.74 17.76 -2.16
C VAL A 592 -15.67 16.89 -0.90
N LYS A 593 -16.70 16.07 -0.70
CA LYS A 593 -16.85 15.23 0.50
C LYS A 593 -17.09 13.78 0.10
N PHE A 594 -16.47 12.85 0.82
CA PHE A 594 -16.65 11.41 0.62
C PHE A 594 -16.93 10.69 1.93
N ASP A 595 -17.74 9.62 1.87
CA ASP A 595 -18.07 8.74 3.01
C ASP A 595 -16.91 7.80 3.37
N GLN A 596 -15.76 8.39 3.71
CA GLN A 596 -14.52 7.70 4.04
C GLN A 596 -13.83 8.37 5.24
N GLY A 597 -13.01 7.61 5.96
CA GLY A 597 -12.14 8.14 7.01
C GLY A 597 -10.78 8.60 6.48
N HIS A 598 -9.88 8.94 7.41
CA HIS A 598 -8.63 9.67 7.13
C HIS A 598 -7.70 9.01 6.10
N LEU A 599 -7.40 7.71 6.23
CA LEU A 599 -6.66 6.96 5.21
C LEU A 599 -7.60 6.21 4.25
N GLY A 600 -8.82 5.89 4.70
CA GLY A 600 -9.94 5.35 3.91
C GLY A 600 -9.99 5.85 2.48
N ILE A 601 -9.94 7.17 2.36
CA ILE A 601 -10.12 7.91 1.12
C ILE A 601 -9.06 7.64 0.05
N LEU A 602 -7.85 7.20 0.44
CA LEU A 602 -6.73 6.93 -0.47
C LEU A 602 -6.66 5.46 -0.92
N PHE A 603 -7.40 4.57 -0.27
CA PHE A 603 -7.32 3.13 -0.54
C PHE A 603 -8.62 2.54 -1.08
N HIS A 604 -9.78 3.15 -0.75
CA HIS A 604 -11.06 2.68 -1.23
C HIS A 604 -11.19 3.04 -2.71
N MET A 605 -10.84 2.11 -3.59
CA MET A 605 -10.68 2.34 -5.02
C MET A 605 -11.88 2.99 -5.72
N PRO A 606 -13.17 2.71 -5.38
CA PRO A 606 -14.28 3.46 -5.95
C PRO A 606 -14.19 4.96 -5.62
N THR A 607 -13.86 5.29 -4.37
CA THR A 607 -13.64 6.68 -3.92
C THR A 607 -12.40 7.27 -4.58
N VAL A 608 -11.31 6.52 -4.69
CA VAL A 608 -10.08 6.97 -5.37
C VAL A 608 -10.37 7.36 -6.81
N ARG A 609 -11.13 6.54 -7.55
CA ARG A 609 -11.49 6.82 -8.95
C ARG A 609 -12.36 8.05 -9.12
N GLU A 610 -13.41 8.16 -8.31
CA GLU A 610 -14.30 9.32 -8.32
C GLU A 610 -13.53 10.61 -7.98
N MET A 611 -12.69 10.53 -6.95
CA MET A 611 -11.80 11.61 -6.53
C MET A 611 -10.81 12.01 -7.65
N CYS A 612 -10.15 11.04 -8.30
CA CYS A 612 -9.22 11.27 -9.39
C CYS A 612 -9.90 11.84 -10.64
N SER A 613 -11.15 11.45 -10.92
CA SER A 613 -11.96 12.09 -11.98
C SER A 613 -12.16 13.57 -11.69
N GLY A 614 -12.58 13.91 -10.47
CA GLY A 614 -12.75 15.31 -10.07
C GLY A 614 -11.44 16.11 -10.12
N PHE A 615 -10.31 15.47 -9.75
CA PHE A 615 -8.99 16.08 -9.89
C PHE A 615 -8.66 16.39 -11.34
N HIS A 616 -8.85 15.43 -12.25
CA HIS A 616 -8.58 15.61 -13.67
C HIS A 616 -9.39 16.79 -14.24
N ASP A 617 -10.70 16.81 -14.01
CA ASP A 617 -11.60 17.86 -14.50
C ASP A 617 -11.23 19.25 -13.96
N TRP A 618 -10.75 19.30 -12.71
CA TRP A 618 -10.29 20.54 -12.10
C TRP A 618 -8.94 21.00 -12.65
N ILE A 619 -7.96 20.10 -12.77
CA ILE A 619 -6.62 20.40 -13.30
C ILE A 619 -6.68 20.94 -14.74
N GLN A 620 -7.61 20.44 -15.55
CA GLN A 620 -7.84 20.93 -16.91
C GLN A 620 -8.27 22.41 -16.98
N LYS A 621 -8.87 22.94 -15.91
CA LYS A 621 -9.32 24.34 -15.81
C LYS A 621 -8.26 25.29 -15.24
N LEU A 622 -7.11 24.74 -14.82
CA LEU A 622 -6.01 25.53 -14.28
C LEU A 622 -5.11 26.04 -15.42
N ASP A 623 -4.61 27.26 -15.26
CA ASP A 623 -3.64 27.90 -16.17
C ASP A 623 -2.19 27.44 -15.99
#